data_AF-A0A966JVM0-F1
#
_entry.id   AF-A0A966JVM0-F1
#
_cell.length_a   1.000
_cell.length_b   1.000
_cell.length_c   1.000
_cell.angle_alpha   90.00
_cell.angle_beta   90.00
_cell.angle_gamma   90.00
#
_symmetry.space_group_name_H-M   'P 1'
#
loop_
_entity.id
_entity.type
_entity.pdbx_description
1 polymer ?
#
loop_
_entity_poly.entity_id
_entity_poly.type
_entity_poly.pdbx_seq_one_letter_code
_entity_poly.pdbx_strand_id
1 'polypeptide(L)'
;PPRALPLLALTDIETTFCAPDDPDLEAEVAELTGSRVVSVADANFVLCSTPPPHELVLHVGRGTPLHPELGCRLIVCTESHEGDVAMRLTGPGTRPNANLSVSASADEFIAARNIAVAHPPSGIDCWLVSANGVVVGLPRTTRVEKR
;
A
#
# COMPACT_ATOMS: atom_id res chain seq x y z
N PRO A 1 3.49 4.93 16.02
CA PRO A 1 3.55 6.13 15.12
C PRO A 1 2.36 6.11 14.14
N PRO A 2 1.96 7.23 13.48
CA PRO A 2 0.82 7.24 12.57
C PRO A 2 0.89 6.16 11.48
N ARG A 3 2.10 5.84 11.01
CA ARG A 3 2.36 4.76 10.05
C ARG A 3 1.88 3.37 10.47
N ALA A 4 1.87 3.08 11.78
CA ALA A 4 1.49 1.79 12.32
C ALA A 4 -0.04 1.65 12.47
N LEU A 5 -0.78 2.76 12.43
CA LEU A 5 -2.22 2.77 12.68
C LEU A 5 -3.02 1.85 11.73
N PRO A 6 -2.73 1.76 10.42
CA PRO A 6 -3.46 0.83 9.55
C PRO A 6 -3.29 -0.63 9.97
N LEU A 7 -2.09 -1.05 10.37
CA LEU A 7 -1.87 -2.41 10.86
C LEU A 7 -2.61 -2.61 12.19
N LEU A 8 -2.34 -1.77 13.19
CA LEU A 8 -2.98 -1.89 14.51
C LEU A 8 -4.51 -1.86 14.47
N ALA A 9 -5.11 -1.18 13.50
CA ALA A 9 -6.55 -1.07 13.35
C ALA A 9 -7.20 -2.18 12.52
N LEU A 10 -6.45 -2.83 11.61
CA LEU A 10 -7.03 -3.73 10.60
C LEU A 10 -6.46 -5.15 10.63
N THR A 11 -5.43 -5.41 11.42
CA THR A 11 -4.92 -6.75 11.63
C THR A 11 -5.48 -7.37 12.89
N ASP A 12 -5.74 -8.67 12.80
CA ASP A 12 -6.16 -9.55 13.87
C ASP A 12 -5.66 -10.99 13.59
N ILE A 13 -6.14 -11.95 14.37
CA ILE A 13 -5.77 -13.38 14.29
C ILE A 13 -6.08 -14.04 12.93
N GLU A 14 -7.01 -13.50 12.15
CA GLU A 14 -7.43 -14.04 10.86
C GLU A 14 -6.60 -13.49 9.70
N THR A 15 -5.93 -12.37 9.94
CA THR A 15 -5.07 -11.69 8.96
C THR A 15 -3.60 -12.00 9.17
N THR A 16 -2.81 -11.78 8.13
CA THR A 16 -1.36 -11.88 8.14
C THR A 16 -0.73 -10.59 7.63
N PHE A 17 0.48 -10.29 8.09
CA PHE A 17 1.18 -9.10 7.66
C PHE A 17 2.70 -9.29 7.63
N CYS A 18 3.42 -8.31 7.11
CA CYS A 18 4.85 -8.11 7.37
C CYS A 18 5.23 -6.64 7.23
N ALA A 19 6.31 -6.25 7.88
CA ALA A 19 7.02 -5.00 7.70
C ALA A 19 8.51 -5.31 7.49
N PRO A 20 8.92 -5.69 6.25
CA PRO A 20 10.24 -6.28 6.00
C PRO A 20 11.44 -5.39 6.39
N ASP A 21 11.21 -4.08 6.50
CA ASP A 21 12.20 -3.08 6.88
C ASP A 21 12.07 -2.58 8.34
N ASP A 22 11.12 -3.12 9.12
CA ASP A 22 10.84 -2.69 10.50
C ASP A 22 10.48 -3.90 11.42
N PRO A 23 11.46 -4.75 11.81
CA PRO A 23 11.20 -5.93 12.64
C PRO A 23 10.65 -5.62 14.04
N ASP A 24 10.99 -4.44 14.59
CA ASP A 24 10.48 -4.00 15.89
C ASP A 24 8.97 -3.74 15.80
N LEU A 25 8.51 -3.11 14.70
CA LEU A 25 7.09 -2.93 14.42
C LEU A 25 6.38 -4.27 14.20
N GLU A 26 7.01 -5.24 13.53
CA GLU A 26 6.45 -6.58 13.37
C GLU A 26 6.17 -7.24 14.73
N ALA A 27 7.13 -7.17 15.66
CA ALA A 27 6.96 -7.71 17.00
C ALA A 27 5.81 -7.01 17.76
N GLU A 28 5.77 -5.68 17.73
CA GLU A 28 4.73 -4.88 18.41
C GLU A 28 3.33 -5.17 17.86
N VAL A 29 3.15 -5.16 16.53
CA VAL A 29 1.84 -5.42 15.91
C VAL A 29 1.39 -6.85 16.15
N ALA A 30 2.29 -7.83 16.05
CA ALA A 30 1.95 -9.23 16.32
C ALA A 30 1.51 -9.45 17.78
N GLU A 31 2.21 -8.83 18.74
CA GLU A 31 1.86 -8.89 20.16
C GLU A 31 0.49 -8.26 20.44
N LEU A 32 0.23 -7.07 19.89
CA LEU A 32 -0.99 -6.31 20.18
C LEU A 32 -2.23 -6.83 19.46
N THR A 33 -2.08 -7.45 18.29
CA THR A 33 -3.21 -7.83 17.44
C THR A 33 -3.42 -9.34 17.31
N GLY A 34 -2.40 -10.14 17.66
CA GLY A 34 -2.40 -11.59 17.44
C GLY A 34 -2.24 -11.98 15.96
N SER A 35 -2.00 -11.03 15.06
CA SER A 35 -1.75 -11.30 13.65
C SER A 35 -0.39 -11.96 13.44
N ARG A 36 -0.28 -12.79 12.40
CA ARG A 36 0.95 -13.54 12.11
C ARG A 36 1.83 -12.79 11.12
N VAL A 37 3.11 -12.70 11.45
CA VAL A 37 4.15 -12.24 10.53
C VAL A 37 4.46 -13.34 9.52
N VAL A 38 4.40 -13.03 8.23
CA VAL A 38 4.62 -13.98 7.12
C VAL A 38 5.52 -13.37 6.03
N SER A 39 5.77 -14.11 4.94
CA SER A 39 6.51 -13.57 3.81
C SER A 39 5.72 -12.49 3.06
N VAL A 40 6.42 -11.62 2.33
CA VAL A 40 5.80 -10.58 1.47
C VAL A 40 4.77 -11.17 0.49
N ALA A 41 5.01 -12.37 -0.04
CA ALA A 41 4.12 -13.01 -0.99
C ALA A 41 2.82 -13.52 -0.35
N ASP A 42 2.85 -13.86 0.94
CA ASP A 42 1.74 -14.48 1.66
C ASP A 42 0.93 -13.49 2.51
N ALA A 43 1.46 -12.27 2.72
CA ALA A 43 0.87 -11.29 3.63
C ALA A 43 -0.42 -10.66 3.08
N ASN A 44 -1.44 -10.52 3.92
CA ASN A 44 -2.62 -9.72 3.61
C ASN A 44 -2.31 -8.21 3.66
N PHE A 45 -1.38 -7.81 4.53
CA PHE A 45 -0.90 -6.44 4.67
C PHE A 45 0.62 -6.38 4.61
N VAL A 46 1.18 -5.48 3.81
CA VAL A 46 2.62 -5.21 3.80
C VAL A 46 2.82 -3.75 4.14
N LEU A 47 3.65 -3.46 5.13
CA LEU A 47 4.08 -2.09 5.44
C LEU A 47 5.51 -1.90 4.98
N CYS A 48 5.76 -0.79 4.28
CA CYS A 48 7.11 -0.34 3.95
C CYS A 48 7.32 1.04 4.56
N SER A 49 8.41 1.22 5.31
CA SER A 49 8.75 2.47 5.98
C SER A 49 9.18 3.58 5.01
N THR A 50 9.40 3.23 3.74
CA THR A 50 9.61 4.13 2.61
C THR A 50 8.92 3.58 1.36
N PRO A 51 8.78 4.35 0.26
CA PRO A 51 8.31 3.81 -1.01
C PRO A 51 9.12 2.57 -1.45
N PRO A 52 8.47 1.41 -1.63
CA PRO A 52 9.18 0.16 -1.89
C PRO A 52 9.73 0.08 -3.31
N PRO A 53 10.78 -0.75 -3.53
CA PRO A 53 11.31 -1.00 -4.87
C PRO A 53 10.29 -1.76 -5.73
N HIS A 54 10.45 -1.67 -7.05
CA HIS A 54 9.54 -2.27 -8.02
C HIS A 54 9.36 -3.79 -7.79
N GLU A 55 10.44 -4.50 -7.50
CA GLU A 55 10.42 -5.96 -7.30
C GLU A 55 9.55 -6.40 -6.13
N LEU A 56 9.57 -5.66 -5.01
CA LEU A 56 8.77 -5.96 -3.83
C LEU A 56 7.28 -5.81 -4.17
N VAL A 57 6.91 -4.74 -4.85
CA VAL A 57 5.51 -4.47 -5.25
C VAL A 57 4.99 -5.56 -6.19
N LEU A 58 5.83 -6.12 -7.06
CA LEU A 58 5.43 -7.21 -7.95
C LEU A 58 5.41 -8.58 -7.25
N HIS A 59 6.03 -8.70 -6.07
CA HIS A 59 6.11 -9.94 -5.31
C HIS A 59 4.92 -10.14 -4.35
N VAL A 60 4.21 -9.08 -3.96
CA VAL A 60 3.04 -9.20 -3.06
C VAL A 60 1.89 -9.98 -3.72
N GLY A 61 1.07 -10.63 -2.89
CA GLY A 61 -0.13 -11.33 -3.34
C GLY A 61 -1.15 -10.39 -4.00
N ARG A 62 -1.72 -10.77 -5.16
CA ARG A 62 -2.70 -9.96 -5.93
C ARG A 62 -4.13 -10.51 -5.86
N GLY A 63 -4.34 -11.58 -5.09
CA GLY A 63 -5.55 -12.39 -5.14
C GLY A 63 -5.73 -13.04 -6.52
N THR A 64 -6.94 -13.56 -6.76
CA THR A 64 -7.32 -14.17 -8.06
C THR A 64 -8.57 -13.48 -8.61
N PRO A 65 -8.98 -13.76 -9.86
CA PRO A 65 -10.23 -13.19 -10.37
C PRO A 65 -11.48 -13.62 -9.58
N LEU A 66 -11.46 -14.82 -9.01
CA LEU A 66 -12.54 -15.35 -8.18
C LEU A 66 -12.46 -14.87 -6.72
N HIS A 67 -11.24 -14.55 -6.26
CA HIS A 67 -10.96 -14.07 -4.92
C HIS A 67 -10.09 -12.80 -4.94
N PRO A 68 -10.58 -11.68 -5.51
CA PRO A 68 -9.81 -10.44 -5.57
C PRO A 68 -9.57 -9.83 -4.18
N GLU A 69 -10.44 -10.10 -3.21
CA GLU A 69 -10.35 -9.64 -1.82
C GLU A 69 -9.09 -10.12 -1.09
N LEU A 70 -8.46 -11.19 -1.59
CA LEU A 70 -7.20 -11.74 -1.08
C LEU A 70 -5.97 -10.98 -1.57
N GLY A 71 -6.14 -9.96 -2.41
CA GLY A 71 -5.05 -9.07 -2.80
C GLY A 71 -4.49 -8.30 -1.60
N CYS A 72 -3.17 -8.15 -1.58
CA CYS A 72 -2.43 -7.46 -0.55
C CYS A 72 -2.87 -5.98 -0.45
N ARG A 73 -2.98 -5.49 0.79
CA ARG A 73 -3.03 -4.06 1.09
C ARG A 73 -1.63 -3.55 1.44
N LEU A 74 -1.06 -2.73 0.56
CA LEU A 74 0.29 -2.20 0.69
C LEU A 74 0.23 -0.82 1.37
N ILE A 75 0.79 -0.72 2.57
CA ILE A 75 0.93 0.51 3.35
C ILE A 75 2.32 1.08 3.04
N VAL A 76 2.36 2.26 2.42
CA VAL A 76 3.59 2.91 2.01
C VAL A 76 3.76 4.19 2.82
N CYS A 77 4.77 4.22 3.67
CA CYS A 77 5.09 5.42 4.41
C CYS A 77 5.79 6.43 3.49
N THR A 78 5.34 7.68 3.56
CA THR A 78 5.96 8.81 2.86
C THR A 78 6.24 9.93 3.86
N GLU A 79 7.13 10.85 3.52
CA GLU A 79 7.35 12.04 4.34
C GLU A 79 6.12 12.95 4.31
N SER A 80 5.62 13.23 3.10
CA SER A 80 4.44 14.07 2.87
C SER A 80 3.69 13.61 1.61
N HIS A 81 2.54 14.26 1.36
CA HIS A 81 1.80 14.18 0.09
C HIS A 81 1.92 15.51 -0.69
N GLU A 82 3.07 16.15 -0.51
CA GLU A 82 3.53 17.31 -1.23
C GLU A 82 4.85 16.92 -1.92
N GLY A 83 5.06 17.34 -3.15
CA GLY A 83 6.23 16.89 -3.90
C GLY A 83 6.18 17.28 -5.37
N ASP A 84 7.29 17.02 -6.04
CA ASP A 84 7.55 17.50 -7.40
C ASP A 84 6.87 16.64 -8.47
N VAL A 85 6.47 15.42 -8.12
CA VAL A 85 5.78 14.51 -9.05
C VAL A 85 4.28 14.65 -8.87
N ALA A 86 3.66 15.42 -9.75
CA ALA A 86 2.21 15.58 -9.80
C ALA A 86 1.56 14.43 -10.57
N MET A 87 0.58 13.77 -9.96
CA MET A 87 -0.18 12.68 -10.54
C MET A 87 -1.65 13.03 -10.61
N ARG A 88 -2.30 12.68 -11.73
CA ARG A 88 -3.74 12.75 -11.91
C ARG A 88 -4.36 11.42 -11.50
N LEU A 89 -5.39 11.51 -10.66
CA LEU A 89 -6.16 10.36 -10.18
C LEU A 89 -7.51 10.33 -10.89
N THR A 90 -7.87 9.18 -11.45
CA THR A 90 -9.20 8.95 -12.03
C THR A 90 -9.74 7.57 -11.66
N GLY A 91 -11.05 7.39 -11.75
CA GLY A 91 -11.74 6.14 -11.45
C GLY A 91 -12.91 6.33 -10.47
N PRO A 92 -13.57 5.23 -10.06
CA PRO A 92 -14.70 5.27 -9.14
C PRO A 92 -14.32 5.99 -7.82
N GLY A 93 -15.18 6.88 -7.34
CA GLY A 93 -14.97 7.63 -6.09
C GLY A 93 -13.99 8.80 -6.18
N THR A 94 -13.36 9.05 -7.33
CA THR A 94 -12.47 10.21 -7.50
C THR A 94 -13.26 11.49 -7.79
N ARG A 95 -12.78 12.63 -7.26
CA ARG A 95 -13.31 13.95 -7.62
C ARG A 95 -12.79 14.38 -9.00
N PRO A 96 -13.51 15.24 -9.75
CA PRO A 96 -12.95 15.88 -10.92
C PRO A 96 -11.63 16.59 -10.56
N ASN A 97 -10.61 16.41 -11.39
CA ASN A 97 -9.27 16.98 -11.18
C ASN A 97 -8.58 16.55 -9.87
N ALA A 98 -8.91 15.38 -9.31
CA ALA A 98 -8.19 14.83 -8.17
C ALA A 98 -6.70 14.64 -8.54
N ASN A 99 -5.83 15.27 -7.74
CA ASN A 99 -4.39 15.21 -7.92
C ASN A 99 -3.71 14.80 -6.63
N LEU A 100 -2.57 14.16 -6.78
CA LEU A 100 -1.69 13.79 -5.70
C LEU A 100 -0.27 14.18 -6.10
N SER A 101 0.42 14.90 -5.22
CA SER A 101 1.84 15.15 -5.36
C SER A 101 2.60 14.18 -4.47
N VAL A 102 3.65 13.57 -5.01
CA VAL A 102 4.56 12.68 -4.27
C VAL A 102 6.01 13.05 -4.52
N SER A 103 6.89 12.58 -3.65
CA SER A 103 8.33 12.63 -3.87
C SER A 103 8.74 11.77 -5.08
N ALA A 104 9.87 12.10 -5.70
CA ALA A 104 10.43 11.32 -6.80
C ALA A 104 10.73 9.86 -6.41
N SER A 105 11.00 9.58 -5.13
CA SER A 105 11.19 8.22 -4.61
C SER A 105 9.96 7.32 -4.75
N ALA A 106 8.76 7.89 -4.88
CA ALA A 106 7.54 7.10 -5.06
C ALA A 106 7.30 6.69 -6.52
N ASP A 107 8.07 7.20 -7.48
CA ASP A 107 7.81 6.99 -8.91
C ASP A 107 7.89 5.52 -9.33
N GLU A 108 8.95 4.83 -8.88
CA GLU A 108 9.15 3.42 -9.16
C GLU A 108 8.04 2.55 -8.56
N PHE A 109 7.65 2.85 -7.32
CA PHE A 109 6.51 2.20 -6.65
C PHE A 109 5.21 2.40 -7.44
N ILE A 110 4.91 3.62 -7.90
CA ILE A 110 3.67 3.90 -8.66
C ILE A 110 3.66 3.15 -9.99
N ALA A 111 4.80 3.09 -10.69
CA ALA A 111 4.92 2.31 -11.92
C ALA A 111 4.65 0.81 -11.66
N ALA A 112 5.27 0.24 -10.62
CA ALA A 112 5.06 -1.15 -10.23
C ALA A 112 3.61 -1.43 -9.82
N ARG A 113 3.01 -0.51 -9.07
CA ARG A 113 1.59 -0.57 -8.68
C ARG A 113 0.68 -0.59 -9.89
N ASN A 114 0.95 0.23 -10.91
CA ASN A 114 0.15 0.25 -12.13
C ASN A 114 0.21 -1.10 -12.88
N ILE A 115 1.37 -1.78 -12.87
CA ILE A 115 1.50 -3.15 -13.39
C ILE A 115 0.72 -4.15 -12.51
N ALA A 116 0.80 -3.98 -11.19
CA ALA A 116 0.12 -4.83 -10.21
C ALA A 116 -1.41 -4.75 -10.29
N VAL A 117 -1.99 -3.73 -10.92
CA VAL A 117 -3.45 -3.58 -11.08
C VAL A 117 -3.93 -3.65 -12.54
N ALA A 118 -3.05 -3.93 -13.50
CA ALA A 118 -3.36 -3.86 -14.93
C ALA A 118 -4.45 -4.86 -15.41
N HIS A 119 -4.72 -5.90 -14.63
CA HIS A 119 -5.65 -6.99 -14.99
C HIS A 119 -6.74 -7.16 -13.92
N PRO A 120 -7.78 -6.31 -13.93
CA PRO A 120 -8.88 -6.43 -12.98
C PRO A 120 -9.61 -7.79 -13.13
N PRO A 121 -10.20 -8.33 -12.05
CA PRO A 121 -10.40 -7.68 -10.74
C PRO A 121 -9.24 -7.89 -9.74
N SER A 122 -8.24 -8.69 -10.10
CA SER A 122 -7.05 -8.92 -9.26
C SER A 122 -6.16 -7.69 -9.18
N GLY A 123 -5.44 -7.56 -8.07
CA GLY A 123 -4.51 -6.46 -7.86
C GLY A 123 -4.28 -6.18 -6.39
N ILE A 124 -3.66 -5.02 -6.14
CA ILE A 124 -3.31 -4.54 -4.81
C ILE A 124 -4.05 -3.25 -4.52
N ASP A 125 -4.32 -3.01 -3.25
CA ASP A 125 -4.83 -1.73 -2.77
C ASP A 125 -3.71 -1.04 -1.98
N CYS A 126 -3.46 0.25 -2.22
CA CYS A 126 -2.37 0.96 -1.56
C CYS A 126 -2.89 2.06 -0.63
N TRP A 127 -2.24 2.25 0.51
CA TRP A 127 -2.42 3.40 1.39
C TRP A 127 -1.09 4.12 1.55
N LEU A 128 -1.03 5.37 1.10
CA LEU A 128 0.10 6.25 1.36
C LEU A 128 -0.13 6.94 2.70
N VAL A 129 0.81 6.80 3.62
CA VAL A 129 0.72 7.36 4.97
C VAL A 129 1.87 8.32 5.17
N SER A 130 1.56 9.61 5.25
CA SER A 130 2.58 10.63 5.49
C SER A 130 3.04 10.64 6.96
N ALA A 131 4.18 11.27 7.24
CA ALA A 131 4.72 11.40 8.59
C ALA A 131 3.75 12.10 9.57
N ASN A 132 2.90 13.01 9.08
CA ASN A 132 1.86 13.70 9.87
C ASN A 132 0.53 12.93 9.96
N GLY A 133 0.47 11.69 9.46
CA GLY A 133 -0.71 10.82 9.57
C GLY A 133 -1.83 11.09 8.57
N VAL A 134 -1.59 11.89 7.53
CA VAL A 134 -2.52 11.98 6.40
C VAL A 134 -2.45 10.67 5.63
N VAL A 135 -3.60 10.11 5.30
CA VAL A 135 -3.71 8.86 4.54
C VAL A 135 -4.37 9.12 3.19
N VAL A 136 -3.74 8.65 2.11
CA VAL A 136 -4.30 8.63 0.76
C VAL A 136 -4.47 7.19 0.31
N GLY A 137 -5.72 6.80 0.05
CA GLY A 137 -6.03 5.50 -0.53
C GLY A 137 -5.95 5.52 -2.05
N LEU A 138 -5.28 4.52 -2.62
CA LEU A 138 -5.22 4.21 -4.04
C LEU A 138 -5.76 2.79 -4.29
N PRO A 139 -7.09 2.57 -4.18
CA PRO A 139 -7.71 1.28 -4.51
C PRO A 139 -7.31 0.81 -5.91
N ARG A 140 -7.28 -0.50 -6.15
CA ARG A 140 -6.89 -1.11 -7.44
C ARG A 140 -7.61 -0.55 -8.67
N THR A 141 -8.79 0.03 -8.48
CA THR A 141 -9.60 0.66 -9.53
C THR A 141 -9.17 2.10 -9.87
N THR A 142 -8.38 2.75 -9.01
CA THR A 142 -7.81 4.07 -9.28
C THR A 142 -6.75 3.97 -10.36
N ARG A 143 -6.91 4.77 -11.42
CA ARG A 143 -5.88 5.02 -12.42
C ARG A 143 -5.02 6.18 -11.96
N VAL A 144 -3.71 5.99 -12.02
CA VAL A 144 -2.69 6.97 -11.61
C VAL A 144 -1.82 7.27 -12.81
N GLU A 145 -1.86 8.51 -13.28
CA GLU A 145 -1.12 8.99 -14.45
C GLU A 145 -0.27 10.18 -14.06
N LYS A 146 0.99 10.24 -14.51
CA LYS A 146 1.80 11.46 -14.38
C LYS A 146 1.14 12.61 -15.15
N ARG A 147 1.20 13.82 -14.57
CA ARG A 147 0.80 15.05 -15.25
C ARG A 147 1.95 15.63 -16.07
#